data_AF-A0A5P9XR41-F1
#
_entry.id   AF-A0A5P9XR41-F1
#
_cell.length_a   1.000
_cell.length_b   1.000
_cell.length_c   1.000
_cell.angle_alpha   90.00
_cell.angle_beta   90.00
_cell.angle_gamma   90.00
#
_symmetry.space_group_name_H-M   'P 1'
#
loop_
_entity.id
_entity.type
_entity.pdbx_description
1 polymer ?
#
loop_
_entity_poly.entity_id
_entity_poly.type
_entity_poly.pdbx_seq_one_letter_code
_entity_poly.pdbx_strand_id
1 'polypeptide(L)'
;MKFSDPNWGCTGRPKYVVVKVDFDADDINAAQAIADSKMHYINIHSPGGVKRSPEIIRNRIIAGKLADAAVFQLIQRAIRKYKLSSRYTVHEYDSDRTDGFQHPDPYDLTLETASGIEEIEVRSSFSYRLGKPNKIIQKMSIYGWYVSANKPAETPRDWYWQVMYHLRPKDLAREDNWPDVAVFENQLDVNEVAGYIVGGSSREALQHNGSIRSDQDGALYQAITPICGGMDAWEMISTMLDIPKP
;
A
#
# COMPACT_ATOMS: atom_id res chain seq x y z
N MET A 1 8.73 -10.71 9.30
CA MET A 1 8.61 -9.22 9.15
C MET A 1 9.22 -8.38 10.29
N LYS A 2 10.05 -7.37 9.96
CA LYS A 2 10.65 -6.39 10.90
C LYS A 2 10.26 -4.95 10.55
N PHE A 3 10.06 -4.12 11.57
CA PHE A 3 9.61 -2.73 11.43
C PHE A 3 10.68 -1.77 11.96
N SER A 4 10.89 -0.67 11.25
CA SER A 4 11.73 0.45 11.70
C SER A 4 11.12 1.77 11.26
N ASP A 5 11.29 2.81 12.06
CA ASP A 5 10.60 4.09 11.87
C ASP A 5 11.60 5.19 11.49
N PRO A 6 12.03 5.25 10.23
CA PRO A 6 12.88 6.34 9.80
C PRO A 6 12.10 7.65 9.88
N ASN A 7 12.58 8.56 10.73
CA ASN A 7 12.02 9.91 10.79
C ASN A 7 12.48 10.71 9.56
N TRP A 8 11.57 10.94 8.62
CA TRP A 8 11.83 11.71 7.42
C TRP A 8 11.09 13.03 7.46
N GLY A 9 11.74 14.09 6.98
CA GLY A 9 11.04 15.35 6.72
C GLY A 9 10.19 15.24 5.46
N CYS A 10 9.07 15.95 5.44
CA CYS A 10 8.24 16.18 4.25
C CYS A 10 8.12 17.69 4.01
N THR A 11 7.79 18.11 2.80
CA THR A 11 7.59 19.54 2.49
C THR A 11 6.57 20.15 3.43
N GLY A 12 6.96 21.19 4.19
CA GLY A 12 6.10 21.84 5.18
C GLY A 12 5.88 21.05 6.48
N ARG A 13 6.45 19.85 6.62
CA ARG A 13 6.28 18.98 7.79
C ARG A 13 7.65 18.48 8.28
N PRO A 14 8.22 19.07 9.34
CA PRO A 14 9.57 18.72 9.80
C PRO A 14 9.67 17.27 10.31
N LYS A 15 8.54 16.68 10.72
CA LYS A 15 8.40 15.28 11.11
C LYS A 15 7.28 14.66 10.28
N TYR A 16 7.60 13.64 9.50
CA TYR A 16 6.66 12.83 8.74
C TYR A 16 7.04 11.37 8.91
N VAL A 17 6.22 10.64 9.67
CA VAL A 17 6.55 9.27 10.06
C VAL A 17 6.31 8.31 8.90
N VAL A 18 7.41 7.73 8.40
CA VAL A 18 7.37 6.61 7.48
C VAL A 18 7.86 5.38 8.23
N VAL A 19 7.24 4.23 7.95
CA VAL A 19 7.62 2.96 8.56
C VAL A 19 8.23 2.08 7.49
N LYS A 20 9.52 1.76 7.62
CA LYS A 20 10.21 0.78 6.79
C LYS A 20 9.91 -0.61 7.32
N VAL A 21 9.54 -1.50 6.41
CA VAL A 21 9.19 -2.89 6.68
C VAL A 21 10.14 -3.78 5.88
N ASP A 22 10.87 -4.64 6.59
CA ASP A 22 11.73 -5.66 6.00
C ASP A 22 10.99 -7.01 6.09
N PHE A 23 10.70 -7.57 4.91
CA PHE A 23 10.02 -8.85 4.72
C PHE A 23 11.05 -9.96 4.55
N ASP A 24 10.85 -11.06 5.26
CA ASP A 24 11.69 -12.25 5.17
C ASP A 24 11.08 -13.30 4.24
N ALA A 25 11.78 -14.44 4.11
CA ALA A 25 11.36 -15.53 3.25
C ALA A 25 9.96 -16.06 3.58
N ASP A 26 9.57 -16.11 4.85
CA ASP A 26 8.26 -16.63 5.25
C ASP A 26 7.14 -15.66 4.83
N ASP A 27 7.34 -14.35 5.03
CA ASP A 27 6.42 -13.32 4.56
C ASP A 27 6.23 -13.41 3.02
N ILE A 28 7.34 -13.57 2.29
CA ILE A 28 7.34 -13.64 0.82
C ILE A 28 6.68 -14.92 0.33
N ASN A 29 6.97 -16.07 0.94
CA ASN A 29 6.37 -17.36 0.58
C ASN A 29 4.85 -17.35 0.80
N ALA A 30 4.38 -16.75 1.90
CA ALA A 30 2.95 -16.58 2.15
C ALA A 30 2.27 -15.73 1.06
N ALA A 31 2.88 -14.59 0.70
CA ALA A 31 2.37 -13.74 -0.37
C ALA A 31 2.39 -14.43 -1.74
N GLN A 32 3.41 -15.23 -2.02
CA GLN A 32 3.54 -16.03 -3.24
C GLN A 32 2.42 -17.09 -3.36
N ALA A 33 2.13 -17.81 -2.27
CA ALA A 33 1.06 -18.81 -2.27
C ALA A 33 -0.31 -18.20 -2.62
N ILE A 34 -0.60 -17.00 -2.11
CA ILE A 34 -1.82 -16.26 -2.48
C ILE A 34 -1.76 -15.81 -3.94
N ALA A 35 -0.62 -15.28 -4.40
CA ALA A 35 -0.45 -14.84 -5.78
C ALA A 35 -0.68 -15.97 -6.78
N ASP A 36 -0.13 -17.15 -6.51
CA ASP A 36 -0.27 -18.34 -7.36
C ASP A 36 -1.72 -18.84 -7.40
N SER A 37 -2.46 -18.70 -6.29
CA SER A 37 -3.90 -19.04 -6.23
C SER A 37 -4.77 -18.02 -6.98
N LYS A 38 -4.40 -16.74 -6.94
CA LYS A 38 -5.22 -15.62 -7.42
C LYS A 38 -4.97 -15.24 -8.89
N MET A 39 -3.81 -15.58 -9.45
CA MET A 39 -3.37 -15.12 -10.78
C MET A 39 -4.35 -15.44 -11.92
N HIS A 40 -5.17 -16.48 -11.77
CA HIS A 40 -6.15 -16.90 -12.78
C HIS A 40 -7.48 -16.15 -12.74
N TYR A 41 -7.74 -15.39 -11.67
CA TYR A 41 -9.02 -14.71 -11.43
C TYR A 41 -8.93 -13.20 -11.55
N ILE A 42 -7.74 -12.65 -11.80
CA ILE A 42 -7.55 -11.21 -11.93
C ILE A 42 -7.61 -10.75 -13.39
N ASN A 43 -7.97 -9.48 -13.59
CA ASN A 43 -7.88 -8.85 -14.90
C ASN A 43 -6.41 -8.75 -15.34
N ILE A 44 -6.08 -9.43 -16.44
CA ILE A 44 -4.74 -9.43 -17.02
C ILE A 44 -4.31 -8.09 -17.59
N HIS A 45 -5.24 -7.17 -17.83
CA HIS A 45 -4.95 -5.84 -18.38
C HIS A 45 -4.63 -4.84 -17.26
N SER A 46 -3.78 -3.86 -17.56
CA SER A 46 -3.60 -2.67 -16.72
C SER A 46 -4.85 -1.76 -16.80
N PRO A 47 -4.97 -0.73 -15.95
CA PRO A 47 -6.06 0.23 -16.07
C PRO A 47 -6.13 0.89 -17.45
N GLY A 48 -4.99 1.06 -18.12
CA GLY A 48 -4.87 1.60 -19.48
C GLY A 48 -5.15 0.58 -20.58
N GLY A 49 -5.54 -0.66 -20.24
CA GLY A 49 -5.90 -1.71 -21.20
C GLY A 49 -4.72 -2.52 -21.73
N VAL A 50 -3.49 -2.28 -21.26
CA VAL A 50 -2.31 -3.03 -21.72
C VAL A 50 -2.27 -4.39 -21.04
N LYS A 51 -2.23 -5.47 -21.82
CA LYS A 51 -2.08 -6.84 -21.29
C LYS A 51 -0.73 -6.98 -20.61
N ARG A 52 -0.74 -7.43 -19.35
CA ARG A 52 0.47 -7.69 -18.54
C ARG A 52 0.91 -9.14 -18.70
N SER A 53 2.21 -9.39 -18.58
CA SER A 53 2.73 -10.76 -18.53
C SER A 53 2.32 -11.45 -17.22
N PRO A 54 2.23 -12.79 -17.19
CA PRO A 54 1.93 -13.53 -15.96
C PRO A 54 2.91 -13.22 -14.82
N GLU A 55 4.19 -13.05 -15.12
CA GLU A 55 5.23 -12.66 -14.15
C GLU A 55 4.93 -11.29 -13.51
N ILE A 56 4.59 -10.28 -14.33
CA ILE A 56 4.24 -8.95 -13.83
C ILE A 56 2.98 -9.03 -12.96
N ILE A 57 1.97 -9.76 -13.41
CA ILE A 57 0.75 -10.00 -12.64
C ILE A 57 1.09 -10.59 -11.27
N ARG A 58 1.88 -11.67 -11.24
CA ARG A 58 2.30 -12.34 -10.02
C ARG A 58 3.04 -11.39 -9.08
N ASN A 59 4.03 -10.67 -9.58
CA ASN A 59 4.83 -9.71 -8.79
C ASN A 59 3.96 -8.58 -8.21
N ARG A 60 2.94 -8.12 -8.95
CA ARG A 60 2.00 -7.10 -8.45
C ARG A 60 1.09 -7.65 -7.36
N ILE A 61 0.62 -8.89 -7.47
CA ILE A 61 -0.18 -9.52 -6.40
C ILE A 61 0.69 -9.72 -5.15
N ILE A 62 1.92 -10.21 -5.30
CA ILE A 62 2.86 -10.38 -4.17
C ILE A 62 3.07 -9.04 -3.45
N ALA A 63 3.35 -7.96 -4.19
CA ALA A 63 3.53 -6.64 -3.59
C ALA A 63 2.28 -6.12 -2.88
N GLY A 64 1.10 -6.38 -3.44
CA GLY A 64 -0.18 -6.08 -2.77
C GLY A 64 -0.28 -6.82 -1.45
N LYS A 65 -0.09 -8.15 -1.44
CA LYS A 65 -0.20 -8.96 -0.22
C LYS A 65 0.84 -8.61 0.84
N LEU A 66 2.07 -8.32 0.45
CA LEU A 66 3.09 -7.83 1.38
C LEU A 66 2.67 -6.47 1.99
N ALA A 67 2.05 -5.59 1.20
CA ALA A 67 1.55 -4.31 1.68
C ALA A 67 0.38 -4.49 2.68
N ASP A 68 -0.59 -5.35 2.34
CA ASP A 68 -1.74 -5.68 3.20
C ASP A 68 -1.25 -6.21 4.56
N ALA A 69 -0.38 -7.22 4.54
CA ALA A 69 0.19 -7.83 5.72
C ALA A 69 0.98 -6.82 6.59
N ALA A 70 1.71 -5.90 5.95
CA ALA A 70 2.45 -4.87 6.65
C ALA A 70 1.55 -3.87 7.37
N VAL A 71 0.49 -3.38 6.71
CA VAL A 71 -0.49 -2.47 7.30
C VAL A 71 -1.30 -3.17 8.39
N PHE A 72 -1.76 -4.40 8.14
CA PHE A 72 -2.43 -5.23 9.13
C PHE A 72 -1.59 -5.39 10.41
N GLN A 73 -0.33 -5.80 10.27
CA GLN A 73 0.56 -5.96 11.41
C GLN A 73 0.84 -4.63 12.12
N LEU A 74 0.97 -3.51 11.39
CA LEU A 74 1.16 -2.19 11.99
C LEU A 74 -0.04 -1.82 12.88
N ILE A 75 -1.26 -1.95 12.36
CA ILE A 75 -2.51 -1.67 13.08
C ILE A 75 -2.63 -2.62 14.28
N GLN A 76 -2.44 -3.92 14.08
CA GLN A 76 -2.55 -4.92 15.15
C GLN A 76 -1.53 -4.68 16.28
N ARG A 77 -0.29 -4.31 15.94
CA ARG A 77 0.73 -3.94 16.92
C ARG A 77 0.31 -2.69 17.71
N ALA A 78 -0.29 -1.69 17.06
CA ALA A 78 -0.80 -0.51 17.74
C ALA A 78 -1.95 -0.86 18.70
N ILE A 79 -2.96 -1.63 18.24
CA ILE A 79 -4.07 -2.11 19.08
C ILE A 79 -3.53 -2.80 20.35
N ARG A 80 -2.56 -3.72 20.21
CA ARG A 80 -1.95 -4.42 21.35
C ARG A 80 -1.18 -3.47 22.26
N LYS A 81 -0.33 -2.61 21.69
CA LYS A 81 0.52 -1.66 22.43
C LYS A 81 -0.31 -0.71 23.30
N TYR A 82 -1.43 -0.22 22.78
CA TYR A 82 -2.34 0.69 23.47
C TYR A 82 -3.47 -0.01 24.22
N LYS A 83 -3.44 -1.36 24.30
CA LYS A 83 -4.44 -2.19 25.00
C LYS A 83 -5.88 -1.94 24.55
N LEU A 84 -6.08 -1.79 23.24
CA LEU A 84 -7.36 -1.45 22.64
C LEU A 84 -8.14 -2.65 22.10
N SER A 85 -7.72 -3.89 22.41
CA SER A 85 -8.33 -5.12 21.88
C SER A 85 -9.78 -5.34 22.29
N SER A 86 -10.32 -4.59 23.26
CA SER A 86 -11.75 -4.61 23.60
C SER A 86 -12.59 -3.67 22.73
N ARG A 87 -11.96 -2.80 21.93
CA ARG A 87 -12.61 -1.77 21.12
C ARG A 87 -12.36 -1.93 19.63
N TYR A 88 -11.21 -2.51 19.27
CA TYR A 88 -10.79 -2.64 17.89
C TYR A 88 -10.25 -4.03 17.59
N THR A 89 -10.71 -4.57 16.46
CA THR A 89 -10.16 -5.77 15.84
C THR A 89 -9.92 -5.48 14.37
N VAL A 90 -8.75 -5.86 13.85
CA VAL A 90 -8.41 -5.72 12.43
C VAL A 90 -8.43 -7.10 11.78
N HIS A 91 -9.00 -7.19 10.59
CA HIS A 91 -9.14 -8.40 9.80
C HIS A 91 -8.56 -8.20 8.40
N GLU A 92 -8.03 -9.25 7.80
CA GLU A 92 -7.57 -9.27 6.41
C GLU A 92 -8.51 -10.15 5.59
N TYR A 93 -9.04 -9.62 4.49
CA TYR A 93 -10.05 -10.33 3.70
C TYR A 93 -9.59 -11.69 3.19
N ASP A 94 -8.36 -11.77 2.65
CA ASP A 94 -7.85 -13.00 2.06
C ASP A 94 -7.60 -14.11 3.10
N SER A 95 -7.48 -13.76 4.39
CA SER A 95 -7.37 -14.72 5.49
C SER A 95 -8.73 -15.34 5.85
N ASP A 96 -9.83 -14.64 5.60
CA ASP A 96 -11.19 -15.04 5.99
C ASP A 96 -12.06 -15.50 4.81
N ARG A 97 -11.56 -15.38 3.57
CA ARG A 97 -12.32 -15.72 2.35
C ARG A 97 -12.56 -17.22 2.22
N THR A 98 -13.71 -17.58 1.65
CA THR A 98 -14.13 -18.99 1.43
C THR A 98 -14.47 -19.29 -0.03
N ASP A 99 -14.40 -18.30 -0.91
CA ASP A 99 -14.85 -18.37 -2.31
C ASP A 99 -13.75 -18.79 -3.30
N GLY A 100 -12.55 -19.12 -2.81
CA GLY A 100 -11.43 -19.57 -3.64
C GLY A 100 -11.01 -18.57 -4.73
N PHE A 101 -11.06 -17.26 -4.45
CA PHE A 101 -10.68 -16.18 -5.37
C PHE A 101 -11.63 -15.92 -6.55
N GLN A 102 -12.84 -16.51 -6.53
CA GLN A 102 -13.79 -16.38 -7.63
C GLN A 102 -14.42 -14.99 -7.76
N HIS A 103 -14.54 -14.25 -6.64
CA HIS A 103 -15.06 -12.89 -6.66
C HIS A 103 -13.96 -11.85 -6.39
N PRO A 104 -14.07 -10.65 -6.98
CA PRO A 104 -13.21 -9.53 -6.63
C PRO A 104 -13.28 -9.22 -5.14
N ASP A 105 -12.16 -8.82 -4.57
CA ASP A 105 -12.10 -8.49 -3.16
C ASP A 105 -12.95 -7.24 -2.87
N PRO A 106 -13.83 -7.28 -1.87
CA PRO A 106 -14.60 -6.13 -1.45
C PRO A 106 -13.75 -5.12 -0.71
N TYR A 107 -12.65 -5.52 -0.09
CA TYR A 107 -11.69 -4.69 0.66
C TYR A 107 -10.40 -5.50 0.89
N ASP A 108 -9.31 -4.82 1.26
CA ASP A 108 -8.08 -5.51 1.67
C ASP A 108 -8.15 -5.86 3.17
N LEU A 109 -8.48 -4.87 4.00
CA LEU A 109 -8.62 -5.03 5.45
C LEU A 109 -9.94 -4.41 5.95
N THR A 110 -10.39 -4.85 7.11
CA THR A 110 -11.44 -4.16 7.89
C THR A 110 -10.99 -3.86 9.30
N LEU A 111 -11.51 -2.78 9.85
CA LEU A 111 -11.40 -2.43 11.26
C LEU A 111 -12.78 -2.48 11.90
N GLU A 112 -13.00 -3.47 12.77
CA GLU A 112 -14.16 -3.49 13.64
C GLU A 112 -13.98 -2.44 14.73
N THR A 113 -15.00 -1.60 14.92
CA THR A 113 -15.06 -0.55 15.94
C THR A 113 -16.36 -0.71 16.74
N ALA A 114 -16.50 0.06 17.82
CA ALA A 114 -17.76 0.10 18.57
C ALA A 114 -18.95 0.65 17.74
N SER A 115 -18.68 1.44 16.69
CA SER A 115 -19.68 2.08 15.83
C SER A 115 -20.00 1.29 14.55
N GLY A 116 -19.23 0.25 14.23
CA GLY A 116 -19.41 -0.54 13.02
C GLY A 116 -18.10 -1.02 12.42
N ILE A 117 -18.15 -1.41 11.15
CA ILE A 117 -17.00 -1.89 10.38
C ILE A 117 -16.54 -0.78 9.44
N GLU A 118 -15.26 -0.46 9.49
CA GLU A 118 -14.61 0.47 8.56
C GLU A 118 -13.78 -0.32 7.55
N GLU A 119 -13.95 -0.04 6.26
CA GLU A 119 -13.20 -0.68 5.20
C GLU A 119 -11.88 0.05 4.92
N ILE A 120 -10.81 -0.71 4.71
CA ILE A 120 -9.47 -0.20 4.46
C ILE A 120 -8.97 -0.75 3.11
N GLU A 121 -8.53 0.16 2.26
CA GLU A 121 -7.78 -0.15 1.04
C GLU A 121 -6.28 0.07 1.28
N VAL A 122 -5.44 -0.86 0.84
CA VAL A 122 -3.99 -0.74 0.88
C VAL A 122 -3.43 -0.73 -0.54
N ARG A 123 -2.94 0.43 -0.98
CA ARG A 123 -2.34 0.58 -2.30
C ARG A 123 -0.84 0.29 -2.24
N SER A 124 -0.37 -0.69 -3.02
CA SER A 124 1.06 -0.88 -3.29
C SER A 124 1.49 -0.04 -4.50
N SER A 125 2.38 0.93 -4.31
CA SER A 125 2.96 1.76 -5.37
C SER A 125 4.40 1.38 -5.66
N PHE A 126 4.80 1.53 -6.92
CA PHE A 126 6.17 1.31 -7.35
C PHE A 126 6.79 2.63 -7.82
N SER A 127 7.92 2.99 -7.23
CA SER A 127 8.73 4.09 -7.74
C SER A 127 9.76 3.57 -8.73
N TYR A 128 9.65 4.03 -9.97
CA TYR A 128 10.67 3.86 -11.01
C TYR A 128 11.81 4.88 -10.91
N ARG A 129 11.64 5.89 -10.06
CA ARG A 129 12.70 6.86 -9.75
C ARG A 129 13.62 6.23 -8.70
N LEU A 130 14.82 5.87 -9.11
CA LEU A 130 15.86 5.27 -8.26
C LEU A 130 16.59 6.36 -7.45
N GLY A 131 15.83 7.17 -6.70
CA GLY A 131 16.37 8.12 -5.72
C GLY A 131 16.24 7.57 -4.30
N LYS A 132 16.89 8.19 -3.32
CA LYS A 132 16.74 7.82 -1.90
C LYS A 132 15.25 7.86 -1.50
N PRO A 133 14.73 6.86 -0.75
CA PRO A 133 13.31 6.78 -0.39
C PRO A 133 12.73 8.08 0.16
N ASN A 134 13.44 8.74 1.08
CA ASN A 134 13.02 10.00 1.69
C ASN A 134 12.81 11.16 0.69
N LYS A 135 13.48 11.15 -0.47
CA LYS A 135 13.29 12.16 -1.53
C LYS A 135 12.18 11.78 -2.50
N ILE A 136 11.98 10.48 -2.72
CA ILE A 136 10.95 9.97 -3.61
C ILE A 136 9.57 10.15 -3.00
N ILE A 137 9.43 9.82 -1.72
CA ILE A 137 8.15 9.86 -1.01
C ILE A 137 7.53 11.25 -1.07
N GLN A 138 8.32 12.31 -0.90
CA GLN A 138 7.86 13.70 -1.01
C GLN A 138 7.22 14.07 -2.36
N LYS A 139 7.43 13.25 -3.41
CA LYS A 139 6.88 13.44 -4.76
C LYS A 139 5.73 12.50 -5.08
N MET A 140 5.41 11.57 -4.18
CA MET A 140 4.31 10.63 -4.34
C MET A 140 2.98 11.29 -4.02
N SER A 141 1.91 10.56 -4.32
CA SER A 141 0.54 10.90 -3.98
C SER A 141 -0.06 9.80 -3.11
N ILE A 142 -1.08 10.16 -2.34
CA ILE A 142 -1.99 9.17 -1.75
C ILE A 142 -3.11 8.97 -2.75
N TYR A 143 -3.28 7.74 -3.21
CA TYR A 143 -4.30 7.36 -4.17
C TYR A 143 -5.50 6.73 -3.47
N GLY A 144 -6.66 7.34 -3.68
CA GLY A 144 -7.97 6.84 -3.25
C GLY A 144 -8.57 5.86 -4.26
N TRP A 145 -9.89 5.91 -4.38
CA TRP A 145 -10.63 5.16 -5.40
C TRP A 145 -10.38 5.73 -6.80
N TYR A 146 -10.56 4.88 -7.81
CA TYR A 146 -10.41 5.28 -9.21
C TYR A 146 -11.48 4.70 -10.12
N VAL A 147 -11.59 5.34 -11.29
CA VAL A 147 -12.31 4.81 -12.44
C VAL A 147 -11.35 4.61 -13.60
N SER A 148 -11.58 3.57 -14.38
CA SER A 148 -10.86 3.29 -15.62
C SER A 148 -11.79 2.59 -16.62
N ALA A 149 -11.35 2.45 -17.86
CA ALA A 149 -12.10 1.69 -18.86
C ALA A 149 -12.42 0.25 -18.42
N ASN A 150 -11.53 -0.33 -17.59
CA ASN A 150 -11.64 -1.72 -17.11
C ASN A 150 -12.25 -1.84 -15.69
N LYS A 151 -12.45 -0.72 -14.99
CA LYS A 151 -13.07 -0.64 -13.66
C LYS A 151 -13.93 0.63 -13.63
N PRO A 152 -15.17 0.58 -14.15
CA PRO A 152 -15.98 1.78 -14.36
C PRO A 152 -16.44 2.42 -13.05
N ALA A 153 -16.45 1.66 -11.96
CA ALA A 153 -16.68 2.15 -10.61
C ALA A 153 -15.83 1.38 -9.60
N GLU A 154 -15.32 2.09 -8.61
CA GLU A 154 -14.75 1.54 -7.39
C GLU A 154 -15.46 2.20 -6.21
N THR A 155 -16.03 1.39 -5.33
CA THR A 155 -16.71 1.89 -4.13
C THR A 155 -15.68 2.52 -3.20
N PRO A 156 -15.89 3.77 -2.73
CA PRO A 156 -14.96 4.40 -1.81
C PRO A 156 -14.93 3.73 -0.42
N ARG A 157 -13.76 3.22 -0.02
CA ARG A 157 -13.43 2.76 1.33
C ARG A 157 -13.27 3.91 2.31
N ASP A 158 -13.32 3.62 3.61
CA ASP A 158 -13.18 4.61 4.69
C ASP A 158 -11.74 5.08 4.85
N TRP A 159 -10.77 4.18 4.65
CA TRP A 159 -9.33 4.47 4.78
C TRP A 159 -8.52 3.97 3.59
N TYR A 160 -7.48 4.74 3.24
CA TYR A 160 -6.53 4.39 2.19
C TYR A 160 -5.11 4.48 2.73
N TRP A 161 -4.41 3.37 2.71
CA TRP A 161 -2.98 3.30 3.01
C TRP A 161 -2.17 3.23 1.73
N GLN A 162 -0.98 3.83 1.77
CA GLN A 162 -0.02 3.76 0.69
C GLN A 162 1.25 3.07 1.19
N VAL A 163 1.61 1.98 0.52
CA VAL A 163 2.91 1.32 0.67
C VAL A 163 3.71 1.53 -0.60
N MET A 164 5.02 1.77 -0.47
CA MET A 164 5.93 2.04 -1.57
C MET A 164 7.02 0.97 -1.63
N TYR A 165 7.29 0.52 -2.86
CA TYR A 165 8.43 -0.30 -3.24
C TYR A 165 9.23 0.42 -4.32
N HIS A 166 10.53 0.13 -4.40
CA HIS A 166 11.33 0.53 -5.57
C HIS A 166 11.23 -0.52 -6.66
N LEU A 167 11.07 -0.07 -7.90
CA LEU A 167 11.13 -0.94 -9.07
C LEU A 167 12.11 -0.35 -10.08
N ARG A 168 12.83 -1.22 -10.78
CA ARG A 168 13.68 -0.82 -11.90
C ARG A 168 12.95 -1.13 -13.20
N PRO A 169 12.75 -0.14 -14.09
CA PRO A 169 12.35 -0.43 -15.47
C PRO A 169 13.36 -1.39 -16.12
N LYS A 170 12.89 -2.48 -16.73
CA LYS A 170 13.76 -3.52 -17.33
C LYS A 170 14.62 -2.99 -18.49
N ASP A 171 14.24 -1.86 -19.08
CA ASP A 171 14.87 -1.18 -20.22
C ASP A 171 15.94 -0.15 -19.85
N LEU A 172 16.07 0.21 -18.56
CA LEU A 172 17.11 1.12 -18.11
C LEU A 172 18.37 0.34 -17.71
N ALA A 173 19.46 0.55 -18.46
CA ALA A 173 20.78 0.05 -18.11
C ALA A 173 21.19 0.59 -16.73
N ARG A 174 21.76 -0.28 -15.88
CA ARG A 174 22.30 0.13 -14.58
C ARG A 174 23.51 1.03 -14.85
N GLU A 175 23.45 2.29 -14.45
CA GLU A 175 24.60 3.20 -14.51
C GLU A 175 25.46 3.04 -13.26
N ASP A 176 26.78 3.27 -13.39
CA ASP A 176 27.78 3.06 -12.33
C ASP A 176 27.55 3.95 -11.08
N ASN A 177 26.73 4.99 -11.18
CA ASN A 177 26.47 5.96 -10.11
C ASN A 177 25.05 5.88 -9.51
N TRP A 178 24.28 4.84 -9.81
CA TRP A 178 22.95 4.70 -9.21
C TRP A 178 23.03 4.49 -7.70
N PRO A 179 22.18 5.18 -6.92
CA PRO A 179 22.14 4.93 -5.48
C PRO A 179 21.77 3.49 -5.22
N ASP A 180 22.38 2.91 -4.19
CA ASP A 180 22.08 1.56 -3.74
C ASP A 180 20.66 1.53 -3.16
N VAL A 181 19.69 1.16 -4.00
CA VAL A 181 18.29 1.04 -3.65
C VAL A 181 17.84 -0.39 -3.82
N ALA A 182 17.17 -0.89 -2.79
CA ALA A 182 16.52 -2.18 -2.73
C ALA A 182 15.39 -2.29 -3.79
N VAL A 183 15.68 -2.90 -4.94
CA VAL A 183 14.71 -3.10 -6.03
C VAL A 183 13.88 -4.34 -5.77
N PHE A 184 12.55 -4.19 -5.79
CA PHE A 184 11.59 -5.23 -5.42
C PHE A 184 11.79 -6.57 -6.14
N GLU A 185 11.94 -6.59 -7.47
CA GLU A 185 12.10 -7.84 -8.23
C GLU A 185 13.40 -8.56 -7.86
N ASN A 186 14.53 -7.84 -7.81
CA ASN A 186 15.81 -8.40 -7.38
C ASN A 186 15.75 -8.93 -5.93
N GLN A 187 14.97 -8.26 -5.09
CA GLN A 187 14.77 -8.60 -3.69
C GLN A 187 13.89 -9.84 -3.50
N LEU A 188 12.90 -10.02 -4.36
CA LEU A 188 12.11 -11.26 -4.40
C LEU A 188 13.01 -12.46 -4.72
N ASP A 189 13.96 -12.32 -5.65
CA ASP A 189 14.87 -13.42 -6.03
C ASP A 189 15.77 -13.90 -4.88
N VAL A 190 16.08 -13.02 -3.93
CA VAL A 190 16.91 -13.33 -2.75
C VAL A 190 16.11 -13.48 -1.46
N ASN A 191 14.77 -13.48 -1.54
CA ASN A 191 13.86 -13.60 -0.40
C ASN A 191 14.04 -12.54 0.70
N GLU A 192 14.36 -11.30 0.32
CA GLU A 192 14.51 -10.17 1.24
C GLU A 192 13.95 -8.89 0.61
N VAL A 193 12.71 -8.53 0.93
CA VAL A 193 12.04 -7.34 0.37
C VAL A 193 11.98 -6.21 1.38
N ALA A 194 12.21 -4.98 0.92
CA ALA A 194 11.98 -3.77 1.71
C ALA A 194 10.78 -2.98 1.15
N GLY A 195 9.79 -2.71 2.00
CA GLY A 195 8.67 -1.82 1.72
C GLY A 195 8.64 -0.62 2.66
N TYR A 196 7.94 0.43 2.26
CA TYR A 196 7.78 1.65 3.06
C TYR A 196 6.30 2.00 3.18
N ILE A 197 5.76 1.95 4.39
CA ILE A 197 4.41 2.45 4.69
C ILE A 197 4.53 3.96 4.82
N VAL A 198 4.07 4.67 3.80
CA VAL A 198 4.31 6.10 3.64
C VAL A 198 3.16 6.97 4.17
N GLY A 199 2.18 6.36 4.82
CA GLY A 199 0.98 7.03 5.33
C GLY A 199 -0.24 6.78 4.45
N GLY A 200 -1.18 7.71 4.46
CA GLY A 200 -2.48 7.50 3.86
C GLY A 200 -3.46 8.66 4.05
N SER A 201 -4.74 8.40 3.84
CA SER A 201 -5.81 9.36 4.06
C SER A 201 -7.15 8.68 4.38
N SER A 202 -8.06 9.43 5.00
CA SER A 202 -9.47 9.01 5.09
C SER A 202 -10.20 9.32 3.78
N ARG A 203 -11.34 8.65 3.57
CA ARG A 203 -12.29 8.97 2.50
C ARG A 203 -12.64 10.45 2.50
N GLU A 204 -12.98 10.98 3.67
CA GLU A 204 -13.44 12.36 3.83
C GLU A 204 -12.34 13.34 3.42
N ALA A 205 -11.09 13.12 3.85
CA ALA A 205 -9.98 13.96 3.46
C ALA A 205 -9.71 13.88 1.95
N LEU A 206 -9.81 12.70 1.33
CA LEU A 206 -9.73 12.55 -0.13
C LEU A 206 -10.86 13.28 -0.84
N GLN A 207 -12.10 13.25 -0.33
CA GLN A 207 -13.23 13.96 -0.93
C GLN A 207 -13.09 15.48 -0.87
N HIS A 208 -12.60 16.02 0.26
CA HIS A 208 -12.54 17.47 0.49
C HIS A 208 -11.24 18.11 -0.03
N ASN A 209 -10.10 17.43 0.13
CA ASN A 209 -8.78 17.98 -0.16
C ASN A 209 -8.11 17.33 -1.37
N GLY A 210 -8.65 16.22 -1.86
CA GLY A 210 -8.11 15.52 -3.03
C GLY A 210 -8.48 16.21 -4.34
N SER A 211 -7.74 15.87 -5.38
CA SER A 211 -8.02 16.25 -6.76
C SER A 211 -7.99 15.02 -7.66
N ILE A 212 -8.69 15.11 -8.80
CA ILE A 212 -8.66 14.06 -9.81
C ILE A 212 -7.29 14.08 -10.49
N ARG A 213 -6.63 12.92 -10.50
CA ARG A 213 -5.36 12.69 -11.17
C ARG A 213 -5.48 11.63 -12.26
N SER A 214 -4.90 11.92 -13.41
CA SER A 214 -4.93 11.07 -14.62
C SER A 214 -3.56 10.54 -15.03
N ASP A 215 -2.54 10.72 -14.18
CA ASP A 215 -1.15 10.35 -14.47
C ASP A 215 -0.85 8.87 -14.26
N GLN A 216 -1.87 8.05 -14.00
CA GLN A 216 -1.76 6.61 -13.77
C GLN A 216 -2.49 5.87 -14.90
N ASP A 217 -1.75 5.46 -15.94
CA ASP A 217 -2.16 4.59 -17.06
C ASP A 217 -3.69 4.52 -17.31
N GLY A 218 -4.30 5.58 -17.83
CA GLY A 218 -5.71 5.57 -18.25
C GLY A 218 -6.75 5.44 -17.13
N ALA A 219 -6.35 5.64 -15.87
CA ALA A 219 -7.23 5.71 -14.71
C ALA A 219 -7.28 7.13 -14.12
N LEU A 220 -8.46 7.48 -13.61
CA LEU A 220 -8.73 8.73 -12.91
C LEU A 220 -8.87 8.43 -11.42
N TYR A 221 -7.86 8.80 -10.65
CA TYR A 221 -7.85 8.62 -9.20
C TYR A 221 -8.29 9.88 -8.47
N GLN A 222 -9.07 9.74 -7.40
CA GLN A 222 -9.12 10.76 -6.37
C GLN A 222 -7.82 10.69 -5.56
N ALA A 223 -7.03 11.76 -5.51
CA ALA A 223 -5.70 11.72 -4.90
C ALA A 223 -5.30 13.00 -4.18
N ILE A 224 -4.46 12.88 -3.16
CA ILE A 224 -3.81 14.02 -2.48
C ILE A 224 -2.35 14.09 -2.92
N THR A 225 -1.90 15.29 -3.32
CA THR A 225 -0.54 15.53 -3.81
C THR A 225 0.05 16.83 -3.26
N PRO A 226 1.31 16.82 -2.78
CA PRO A 226 2.14 15.64 -2.53
C PRO A 226 1.60 14.79 -1.36
N ILE A 227 2.14 13.60 -1.14
CA ILE A 227 1.78 12.71 -0.02
C ILE A 227 1.80 13.42 1.34
N CYS A 228 2.66 14.44 1.48
CA CYS A 228 2.76 15.28 2.68
C CYS A 228 1.45 15.99 3.04
N GLY A 229 0.52 16.17 2.08
CA GLY A 229 -0.79 16.75 2.32
C GLY A 229 -1.80 15.79 2.96
N GLY A 230 -1.48 14.49 3.02
CA GLY A 230 -2.25 13.52 3.79
C GLY A 230 -1.64 13.24 5.16
N MET A 231 -2.05 12.12 5.74
CA MET A 231 -1.59 11.66 7.05
C MET A 231 -0.35 10.79 6.90
N ASP A 232 0.63 10.98 7.76
CA ASP A 232 1.75 10.05 7.89
C ASP A 232 1.32 8.74 8.57
N ALA A 233 2.21 7.74 8.66
CA ALA A 233 1.83 6.43 9.19
C ALA A 233 1.37 6.49 10.66
N TRP A 234 1.92 7.39 11.46
CA TRP A 234 1.48 7.55 12.85
C TRP A 234 0.14 8.27 12.93
N GLU A 235 -0.05 9.34 12.15
CA GLU A 235 -1.31 10.07 12.10
C GLU A 235 -2.47 9.19 11.66
N MET A 236 -2.24 8.31 10.69
CA MET A 236 -3.21 7.29 10.27
C MET A 236 -3.61 6.40 11.45
N ILE A 237 -2.65 5.77 12.14
CA ILE A 237 -2.93 4.94 13.32
C ILE A 237 -3.65 5.72 14.41
N SER A 238 -3.18 6.93 14.70
CA SER A 238 -3.73 7.75 15.79
C SER A 238 -5.18 8.16 15.52
N THR A 239 -5.50 8.47 14.27
CA THR A 239 -6.86 8.85 13.87
C THR A 239 -7.78 7.63 13.84
N MET A 240 -7.35 6.52 13.24
CA MET A 240 -8.17 5.30 13.12
C MET A 240 -8.49 4.66 14.47
N LEU A 241 -7.59 4.76 15.46
CA LEU A 241 -7.72 4.09 16.75
C LEU A 241 -8.02 5.04 17.92
N ASP A 242 -8.34 6.32 17.62
CA ASP A 242 -8.57 7.38 18.61
C ASP A 242 -7.43 7.50 19.66
N ILE A 243 -6.18 7.38 19.22
CA ILE A 243 -4.99 7.47 20.09
C ILE A 243 -4.49 8.92 20.12
N PRO A 244 -4.03 9.45 21.27
CA PRO A 244 -3.46 10.79 21.35
C PRO A 244 -2.31 11.00 20.36
N LYS A 245 -2.31 12.17 19.70
CA LYS A 245 -1.16 12.63 18.90
C LYS A 245 0.01 13.00 19.84
N PRO A 246 1.27 12.81 19.42
CA PRO A 246 2.45 13.05 20.23
C PRO A 246 2.73 14.55 20.39
#